data_AF-A0A366E3F1-F1
#
_entry.id   AF-A0A366E3F1-F1
#
_cell.length_a   1.000
_cell.length_b   1.000
_cell.length_c   1.000
_cell.angle_alpha   90.00
_cell.angle_beta   90.00
_cell.angle_gamma   90.00
#
_symmetry.space_group_name_H-M   'P 1'
#
loop_
_entity.id
_entity.type
_entity.pdbx_description
1 polymer ?
#
loop_
_entity_poly.entity_id
_entity_poly.type
_entity_poly.pdbx_seq_one_letter_code
_entity_poly.pdbx_strand_id
1 'polypeptide(L)'
;MSLSKDGHDREHVIGADDFQIVRRLTFELANVPREPMVELGWTPENGEFLKKLARSIPSQAAAPTRVRIVVTGEEIDDPSQPGRPVAEGGSASEDEIVRFVPESVAQVWPELMRGVFDALGALETRYRTGFHEAEVSQALRALDDVGEL
;
A
#
# COMPACT_ATOMS: atom_id res chain seq x y z
N MET A 1 8.70 -26.17 24.21
CA MET A 1 8.00 -25.55 23.08
C MET A 1 7.41 -24.24 23.59
N SER A 2 8.14 -23.15 23.45
CA SER A 2 7.62 -21.81 23.73
C SER A 2 7.43 -21.13 22.38
N LEU A 3 6.16 -20.93 22.00
CA LEU A 3 5.76 -20.08 20.89
C LEU A 3 5.81 -18.63 21.38
N SER A 4 6.95 -17.96 21.21
CA SER A 4 6.95 -16.50 21.18
C SER A 4 6.51 -16.08 19.79
N LYS A 5 5.18 -15.95 19.59
CA LYS A 5 4.62 -15.14 18.50
C LYS A 5 4.49 -13.72 19.02
N ASP A 6 5.62 -13.06 19.28
CA ASP A 6 5.64 -11.60 19.39
C ASP A 6 5.82 -11.05 17.97
N GLY A 7 4.83 -11.28 17.11
CA GLY A 7 4.67 -10.50 15.90
C GLY A 7 3.86 -9.27 16.32
N HIS A 8 4.53 -8.20 16.73
CA HIS A 8 3.82 -6.94 16.95
C HIS A 8 3.33 -6.45 15.60
N ASP A 9 2.00 -6.44 15.42
CA ASP A 9 1.37 -5.72 14.32
C ASP A 9 1.86 -4.26 14.36
N ARG A 10 2.35 -3.75 13.24
CA ARG A 10 2.84 -2.36 13.12
C ARG A 10 1.82 -1.54 12.35
N GLU A 11 1.49 -0.37 12.89
CA GLU A 11 0.46 0.49 12.33
C GLU A 11 1.09 1.71 11.65
N HIS A 12 0.70 1.96 10.41
CA HIS A 12 1.15 3.08 9.59
C HIS A 12 -0.06 3.82 9.04
N VAL A 13 0.00 5.14 9.00
CA VAL A 13 -1.12 5.97 8.52
C VAL A 13 -0.68 6.69 7.26
N ILE A 14 -1.39 6.43 6.17
CA ILE A 14 -1.22 7.12 4.89
C ILE A 14 -2.37 8.13 4.75
N GLY A 15 -2.03 9.38 4.40
CA GLY A 15 -3.04 10.39 4.07
C GLY A 15 -3.90 9.96 2.88
N ALA A 16 -5.16 10.38 2.84
CA ALA A 16 -6.06 10.01 1.75
C ALA A 16 -5.51 10.40 0.36
N ASP A 17 -4.93 11.59 0.25
CA ASP A 17 -4.36 12.11 -1.00
C ASP A 17 -3.14 11.29 -1.44
N ASP A 18 -2.20 11.04 -0.53
CA ASP A 18 -1.03 10.19 -0.78
C ASP A 18 -1.46 8.77 -1.19
N PHE A 19 -2.47 8.22 -0.52
CA PHE A 19 -2.99 6.90 -0.87
C PHE A 19 -3.65 6.89 -2.26
N GLN A 20 -4.37 7.94 -2.68
CA GLN A 20 -4.91 8.01 -4.05
C GLN A 20 -3.80 7.98 -5.10
N ILE A 21 -2.66 8.61 -4.82
CA ILE A 21 -1.50 8.60 -5.70
C ILE A 21 -0.90 7.19 -5.76
N VAL A 22 -0.63 6.57 -4.61
CA VAL A 22 -0.13 5.18 -4.50
C VAL A 22 -1.08 4.20 -5.20
N ARG A 23 -2.40 4.38 -5.04
CA ARG A 23 -3.43 3.59 -5.72
C ARG A 23 -3.31 3.70 -7.24
N ARG A 24 -3.10 4.89 -7.79
CA ARG A 24 -2.94 5.08 -9.25
C ARG A 24 -1.68 4.38 -9.74
N LEU A 25 -0.55 4.55 -9.05
CA LEU A 25 0.69 3.84 -9.39
C LEU A 25 0.51 2.31 -9.31
N THR A 26 -0.22 1.81 -8.32
CA THR A 26 -0.51 0.38 -8.18
C THR A 26 -1.23 -0.19 -9.40
N PHE A 27 -2.15 0.58 -10.01
CA PHE A 27 -2.82 0.13 -11.23
C PHE A 27 -1.91 0.16 -12.47
N GLU A 28 -0.86 0.99 -12.47
CA GLU A 28 0.14 1.04 -13.55
C GLU A 28 1.18 -0.08 -13.49
N LEU A 29 1.20 -0.93 -12.45
CA LEU A 29 2.04 -2.14 -12.40
C LEU A 29 1.89 -3.04 -13.63
N ALA A 30 0.71 -3.06 -14.26
CA ALA A 30 0.47 -3.84 -15.48
C ALA A 30 1.03 -3.19 -16.76
N ASN A 31 1.43 -1.92 -16.70
CA ASN A 31 1.82 -1.09 -17.84
C ASN A 31 3.33 -0.81 -17.88
N VAL A 32 4.10 -1.36 -16.94
CA VAL A 32 5.56 -1.23 -16.89
C VAL A 32 6.25 -2.56 -17.24
N PRO A 33 7.51 -2.54 -17.72
CA PRO A 33 8.25 -3.76 -18.02
C PRO A 33 8.36 -4.68 -16.79
N ARG A 34 8.04 -5.96 -16.97
CA ARG A 34 8.00 -6.93 -15.86
C ARG A 34 9.38 -7.33 -15.34
N GLU A 35 10.37 -7.41 -16.21
CA GLU A 35 11.72 -7.89 -15.86
C GLU A 35 12.38 -7.07 -14.74
N PRO A 36 12.46 -5.72 -14.81
CA PRO A 36 13.00 -4.93 -13.70
C PRO A 36 12.16 -5.04 -12.41
N MET A 37 10.84 -5.21 -12.53
CA MET A 37 9.98 -5.31 -11.36
C MET A 37 10.20 -6.62 -10.57
N VAL A 38 10.57 -7.71 -11.25
CA VAL A 38 10.90 -8.99 -10.58
C VAL A 38 12.10 -8.82 -9.65
N GLU A 39 13.09 -8.02 -10.05
CA GLU A 39 14.27 -7.73 -9.21
C GLU A 39 13.89 -6.93 -7.94
N LEU A 40 12.80 -6.18 -7.99
CA LEU A 40 12.22 -5.42 -6.87
C LEU A 40 11.22 -6.25 -6.04
N GLY A 41 11.11 -7.57 -6.28
CA GLY A 41 10.24 -8.45 -5.51
C GLY A 41 8.82 -8.58 -6.06
N TRP A 42 8.59 -8.18 -7.31
CA TRP A 42 7.30 -8.42 -7.97
C TRP A 42 7.06 -9.93 -8.16
N THR A 43 5.88 -10.37 -7.74
CA THR A 43 5.31 -11.67 -8.06
C THR A 43 3.85 -11.48 -8.50
N PRO A 44 3.25 -12.45 -9.23
CA PRO A 44 1.82 -12.42 -9.53
C PRO A 44 0.97 -12.25 -8.27
N GLU A 45 1.34 -12.90 -7.18
CA GLU A 45 0.65 -12.90 -5.90
C GLU A 45 0.70 -11.49 -5.26
N ASN A 46 1.89 -10.90 -5.15
CA ASN A 46 2.06 -9.54 -4.63
C ASN A 46 1.31 -8.51 -5.50
N GLY A 47 1.41 -8.64 -6.82
CA GLY A 47 0.71 -7.77 -7.75
C GLY A 47 -0.83 -7.88 -7.66
N GLU A 48 -1.37 -9.09 -7.46
CA GLU A 48 -2.80 -9.29 -7.23
C GLU A 48 -3.23 -8.72 -5.88
N PHE A 49 -2.47 -8.99 -4.82
CA PHE A 49 -2.74 -8.48 -3.47
C PHE A 49 -2.80 -6.95 -3.46
N LEU A 50 -1.77 -6.29 -4.00
CA LEU A 50 -1.72 -4.82 -4.06
C LEU A 50 -2.90 -4.24 -4.85
N LYS A 51 -3.30 -4.89 -5.96
CA LYS A 51 -4.49 -4.48 -6.71
C LYS A 51 -5.79 -4.67 -5.93
N LYS A 52 -5.92 -5.73 -5.13
CA LYS A 52 -7.07 -5.93 -4.23
C LYS A 52 -7.08 -4.85 -3.15
N LEU A 53 -5.93 -4.57 -2.53
CA LEU A 53 -5.77 -3.53 -1.52
C LEU A 53 -6.20 -2.16 -2.07
N ALA A 54 -5.67 -1.77 -3.23
CA ALA A 54 -6.02 -0.54 -3.94
C ALA A 54 -7.50 -0.42 -4.30
N ARG A 55 -8.20 -1.53 -4.55
CA ARG A 55 -9.66 -1.56 -4.82
C ARG A 55 -10.50 -1.55 -3.56
N SER A 56 -9.99 -2.09 -2.46
CA SER A 56 -10.71 -2.20 -1.20
C SER A 56 -10.97 -0.83 -0.54
N ILE A 57 -10.25 0.21 -0.96
CA ILE A 57 -10.36 1.56 -0.42
C ILE A 57 -11.21 2.43 -1.39
N PRO A 58 -12.39 2.92 -0.97
CA PRO A 58 -13.30 3.71 -1.81
C PRO A 58 -12.65 4.95 -2.45
N SER A 59 -13.14 5.34 -3.63
CA SER A 59 -12.59 6.45 -4.42
C SER A 59 -13.23 7.82 -4.20
N GLN A 60 -14.43 7.95 -3.59
CA GLN A 60 -15.14 9.24 -3.51
C GLN A 60 -16.09 9.46 -2.30
N ALA A 61 -16.19 10.76 -1.95
CA ALA A 61 -17.27 11.54 -1.30
C ALA A 61 -17.53 11.46 0.22
N ALA A 62 -17.18 10.37 0.90
CA ALA A 62 -17.06 10.33 2.36
C ALA A 62 -15.69 9.75 2.69
N ALA A 63 -14.65 10.39 2.13
CA ALA A 63 -13.30 9.85 2.19
C ALA A 63 -12.94 9.63 3.66
N PRO A 64 -12.41 8.45 4.03
CA PRO A 64 -11.64 8.43 5.25
C PRO A 64 -10.55 9.48 5.11
N THR A 65 -10.32 10.27 6.14
CA THR A 65 -9.22 11.23 6.14
C THR A 65 -7.87 10.50 6.04
N ARG A 66 -7.86 9.20 6.45
CA ARG A 66 -6.66 8.39 6.65
C ARG A 66 -6.89 6.92 6.29
N VAL A 67 -5.89 6.32 5.68
CA VAL A 67 -5.81 4.86 5.49
C VAL A 67 -4.80 4.34 6.50
N ARG A 68 -5.25 3.48 7.42
CA ARG A 68 -4.37 2.79 8.35
C ARG A 68 -4.00 1.43 7.83
N ILE A 69 -2.71 1.24 7.59
CA ILE A 69 -2.10 -0.01 7.19
C ILE A 69 -1.56 -0.69 8.44
N VAL A 70 -2.04 -1.89 8.72
CA VAL A 70 -1.53 -2.76 9.79
C VAL A 70 -0.68 -3.83 9.14
N VAL A 71 0.64 -3.72 9.28
CA VAL A 71 1.59 -4.71 8.80
C VAL A 71 1.64 -5.85 9.82
N THR A 72 1.33 -7.07 9.38
CA THR A 72 1.27 -8.25 10.24
C THR A 72 2.18 -9.36 9.73
N GLY A 73 2.70 -10.18 10.64
CA GLY A 73 3.44 -11.39 10.31
C GLY A 73 2.55 -12.58 9.92
N GLU A 74 1.22 -12.40 9.91
CA GLU A 74 0.28 -13.39 9.40
C GLU A 74 0.12 -13.26 7.87
N GLU A 75 0.02 -14.41 7.19
CA GLU A 75 -0.34 -14.42 5.78
C GLU A 75 -1.82 -14.04 5.63
N ILE A 76 -2.10 -13.11 4.72
CA ILE A 76 -3.44 -12.61 4.41
C ILE A 76 -3.65 -12.72 2.91
N ASP A 77 -4.70 -13.43 2.50
CA ASP A 77 -5.01 -13.64 1.08
C ASP A 77 -5.92 -12.54 0.49
N ASP A 78 -6.63 -11.80 1.34
CA ASP A 78 -7.60 -10.78 0.93
C ASP A 78 -7.56 -9.54 1.84
N PRO A 79 -7.00 -8.41 1.36
CA PRO A 79 -6.94 -7.16 2.12
C PRO A 79 -8.31 -6.49 2.31
N SER A 80 -9.36 -6.94 1.58
CA SER A 80 -10.70 -6.35 1.67
C SER A 80 -11.55 -6.92 2.79
N GLN A 81 -11.13 -8.04 3.40
CA GLN A 81 -11.82 -8.58 4.56
C GLN A 81 -11.82 -7.51 5.66
N PRO A 82 -12.97 -7.24 6.31
CA PRO A 82 -12.98 -6.40 7.49
C PRO A 82 -12.06 -7.06 8.50
N GLY A 83 -10.87 -6.47 8.67
CA GLY A 83 -9.86 -7.05 9.53
C GLY A 83 -10.35 -7.11 10.97
N ARG A 84 -9.63 -7.87 11.79
CA ARG A 84 -9.91 -8.07 13.22
C ARG A 84 -10.38 -6.77 13.88
N PRO A 85 -11.33 -6.82 14.83
CA PRO A 85 -11.57 -5.67 15.69
C PRO A 85 -10.22 -5.27 16.29
N VAL A 86 -9.77 -4.06 15.96
CA VAL A 86 -8.58 -3.44 16.53
C VAL A 86 -8.76 -3.56 18.04
N ALA A 87 -7.84 -4.25 18.72
CA ALA A 87 -7.96 -4.51 20.14
C ALA A 87 -8.34 -3.22 20.88
N GLU A 88 -9.35 -3.32 21.76
CA GLU A 88 -10.10 -2.25 22.43
C GLU A 88 -9.21 -1.17 23.10
N GLY A 89 -8.61 -0.30 22.29
CA GLY A 89 -7.65 0.72 22.72
C GLY A 89 -7.19 1.64 21.58
N GLY A 90 -7.21 1.17 20.34
CA GLY A 90 -7.09 2.01 19.15
C GLY A 90 -8.48 2.35 18.63
N SER A 91 -9.07 3.46 19.10
CA SER A 91 -10.35 3.95 18.55
C SER A 91 -10.12 4.31 17.07
N ALA A 92 -10.46 3.40 16.16
CA ALA A 92 -10.59 3.76 14.75
C ALA A 92 -11.61 4.91 14.72
N SER A 93 -11.15 6.12 14.43
CA SER A 93 -12.07 7.25 14.23
C SER A 93 -13.02 6.88 13.09
N GLU A 94 -14.26 7.37 13.12
CA GLU A 94 -15.26 7.10 12.08
C GLU A 94 -14.76 7.42 10.64
N ASP A 95 -13.68 8.20 10.53
CA ASP A 95 -13.02 8.61 9.28
C ASP A 95 -11.75 7.82 8.91
N GLU A 96 -11.52 6.61 9.45
CA GLU A 96 -10.33 5.81 9.13
C GLU A 96 -10.68 4.45 8.51
N ILE A 97 -10.03 4.10 7.39
CA ILE A 97 -10.11 2.76 6.83
C ILE A 97 -8.87 1.96 7.22
N VAL A 98 -9.09 0.85 7.92
CA VAL A 98 -8.04 -0.07 8.36
C VAL A 98 -7.88 -1.20 7.36
N ARG A 99 -6.64 -1.47 6.94
CA ARG A 99 -6.28 -2.60 6.06
C ARG A 99 -5.08 -3.32 6.62
N PHE A 100 -5.12 -4.64 6.54
CA PHE A 100 -4.04 -5.49 7.01
C PHE A 100 -3.22 -5.94 5.81
N VAL A 101 -1.91 -5.90 5.94
CA VAL A 101 -0.95 -6.23 4.88
C VAL A 101 0.09 -7.19 5.43
N PRO A 102 0.34 -8.33 4.77
CA PRO A 102 1.43 -9.22 5.17
C PRO A 102 2.78 -8.51 5.09
N GLU A 103 3.67 -8.81 6.02
CA GLU A 103 5.02 -8.25 6.06
C GLU A 103 5.77 -8.46 4.73
N SER A 104 5.61 -9.62 4.10
CA SER A 104 6.20 -9.95 2.80
C SER A 104 5.76 -9.00 1.67
N VAL A 105 4.50 -8.53 1.71
CA VAL A 105 3.97 -7.57 0.75
C VAL A 105 4.40 -6.15 1.11
N ALA A 106 4.38 -5.80 2.39
CA ALA A 106 4.78 -4.48 2.89
C ALA A 106 6.23 -4.14 2.53
N GLN A 107 7.14 -5.13 2.62
CA GLN A 107 8.56 -4.97 2.27
C GLN A 107 8.79 -4.55 0.81
N VAL A 108 8.01 -5.08 -0.12
CA VAL A 108 8.23 -4.85 -1.56
C VAL A 108 7.39 -3.69 -2.10
N TRP A 109 6.34 -3.29 -1.39
CA TRP A 109 5.38 -2.32 -1.91
C TRP A 109 6.01 -0.95 -2.23
N PRO A 110 6.83 -0.31 -1.36
CA PRO A 110 7.45 0.97 -1.69
C PRO A 110 8.36 0.88 -2.91
N GLU A 111 9.22 -0.13 -2.97
CA GLU A 111 10.17 -0.33 -4.07
C GLU A 111 9.44 -0.60 -5.39
N LEU A 112 8.36 -1.38 -5.39
CA LEU A 112 7.54 -1.59 -6.58
C LEU A 112 6.88 -0.29 -7.06
N MET A 113 6.43 0.60 -6.15
CA MET A 113 5.83 1.88 -6.56
C MET A 113 6.87 2.86 -7.10
N ARG A 114 8.08 2.88 -6.52
CA ARG A 114 9.22 3.62 -7.08
C ARG A 114 9.60 3.09 -8.45
N GLY A 115 9.72 1.77 -8.59
CA GLY A 115 10.01 1.12 -9.85
C GLY A 115 8.99 1.43 -10.95
N VAL A 116 7.70 1.49 -10.60
CA VAL A 116 6.65 1.95 -11.52
C VAL A 116 6.87 3.41 -11.92
N PHE A 117 7.14 4.29 -10.95
CA PHE A 117 7.38 5.70 -11.23
C PHE A 117 8.60 5.91 -12.13
N ASP A 118 9.71 5.23 -11.84
CA ASP A 118 10.95 5.31 -12.62
C ASP A 118 10.78 4.77 -14.04
N ALA A 119 10.04 3.66 -14.20
CA ALA A 119 9.79 3.06 -15.51
C ALA A 119 8.91 3.95 -16.41
N LEU A 120 7.94 4.66 -15.83
CA LEU A 120 7.11 5.62 -16.57
C LEU A 120 7.86 6.93 -16.83
N GLY A 121 8.59 7.42 -15.83
CA GLY A 121 9.14 8.76 -15.79
C GLY A 121 8.07 9.84 -15.55
N ALA A 122 8.51 11.01 -15.09
CA ALA A 122 7.62 12.08 -14.61
C ALA A 122 6.52 12.51 -15.60
N LEU A 123 6.85 12.61 -16.89
CA LEU A 123 5.90 13.05 -17.92
C LEU A 123 4.78 12.03 -18.13
N GLU A 124 5.13 10.75 -18.27
CA GLU A 124 4.15 9.68 -18.51
C GLU A 124 3.32 9.42 -17.24
N THR A 125 3.95 9.47 -16.06
CA THR A 125 3.22 9.39 -14.78
C THR A 125 2.16 10.48 -14.70
N ARG A 126 2.49 11.73 -15.05
CA ARG A 126 1.51 12.83 -15.07
C ARG A 126 0.40 12.57 -16.07
N TYR A 127 0.72 12.11 -17.27
CA TYR A 127 -0.27 11.81 -18.30
C TYR A 127 -1.27 10.72 -17.86
N ARG A 128 -0.78 9.67 -17.19
CA ARG A 128 -1.59 8.52 -16.78
C ARG A 128 -2.37 8.72 -15.48
N THR A 129 -1.73 9.37 -14.51
CA THR A 129 -2.26 9.47 -13.14
C THR A 129 -2.88 10.83 -12.83
N GLY A 130 -2.49 11.87 -13.57
CA GLY A 130 -2.86 13.27 -13.32
C GLY A 130 -1.94 13.98 -12.33
N PHE A 131 -1.02 13.28 -11.65
CA PHE A 131 -0.19 13.84 -10.59
C PHE A 131 1.18 14.28 -11.07
N HIS A 132 1.70 15.33 -10.44
CA HIS A 132 3.04 15.85 -10.66
C HIS A 132 4.09 15.04 -9.90
N GLU A 133 5.34 15.08 -10.38
CA GLU A 133 6.49 14.42 -9.76
C GLU A 133 6.65 14.73 -8.27
N ALA A 134 6.41 15.98 -7.84
CA ALA A 134 6.50 16.36 -6.43
C ALA A 134 5.44 15.66 -5.57
N GLU A 135 4.20 15.55 -6.08
CA GLU A 135 3.09 14.88 -5.39
C GLU A 135 3.37 13.37 -5.30
N VAL A 136 3.87 12.78 -6.39
CA VAL A 136 4.27 11.37 -6.44
C VAL A 136 5.42 11.08 -5.47
N SER A 137 6.46 11.92 -5.46
CA SER A 137 7.59 11.78 -4.55
C SER A 137 7.17 11.87 -3.09
N GLN A 138 6.22 12.76 -2.76
CA GLN A 138 5.67 12.87 -1.43
C GLN A 138 4.89 11.60 -1.03
N ALA A 139 4.01 11.12 -1.91
CA ALA A 139 3.22 9.93 -1.65
C ALA A 139 4.09 8.66 -1.50
N LEU A 140 5.17 8.55 -2.27
CA LEU A 140 6.14 7.46 -2.13
C LEU A 140 6.87 7.53 -0.78
N ARG A 141 7.24 8.72 -0.29
CA ARG A 141 7.81 8.88 1.05
C ARG A 141 6.85 8.46 2.15
N ALA A 142 5.57 8.80 2.03
CA ALA A 142 4.55 8.35 2.98
C ALA A 142 4.38 6.82 2.97
N LEU A 143 4.70 6.17 1.84
CA LEU A 143 4.66 4.72 1.71
C LEU A 143 5.91 4.03 2.27
N ASP A 144 7.07 4.71 2.26
CA ASP A 144 8.33 4.17 2.78
C ASP A 144 8.19 3.71 4.23
N ASP A 145 7.49 4.48 5.05
CA ASP A 145 7.22 4.14 6.45
C ASP A 145 6.57 2.76 6.60
N VAL A 146 5.78 2.30 5.62
CA VAL A 146 5.13 0.97 5.62
C VAL A 146 6.14 -0.16 5.38
N GLY A 147 7.19 0.10 4.61
CA GLY A 147 8.24 -0.87 4.29
C GLY A 147 9.41 -0.87 5.27
N GLU A 148 9.53 0.14 6.14
CA GLU A 148 10.53 0.16 7.21
C GLU A 148 10.17 -0.88 8.28
N LEU A 149 10.97 -1.95 8.34
CA LEU A 149 10.78 -3.04 9.30
C LEU A 149 11.70 -2.96 10.51
#